data_AF-X0XR74-F1
#
_entry.id   AF-X0XR74-F1
#
_cell.length_a   1.000
_cell.length_b   1.000
_cell.length_c   1.000
_cell.angle_alpha   90.00
_cell.angle_beta   90.00
_cell.angle_gamma   90.00
#
_symmetry.space_group_name_H-M   'P 1'
#
loop_
_entity.id
_entity.type
_entity.pdbx_description
1 polymer ?
#
loop_
_entity_poly.entity_id
_entity_poly.type
_entity_poly.pdbx_seq_one_letter_code
_entity_poly.pdbx_strand_id
1 'polypeptide(L)'
;MINAAQLAQVRPLVLVLLMLSLGAARAMATEDAPVAGAARRPEAAQLPLQDAVSQYGITWTFTESVPVGRFVTGDYYVVGPVTIKSISPAAQNGQNGSMLNPPTDSKSAYDSRIRGYDAALAATAPIRMKPGDSLVSAISHASGGRHKHVYPHFEESGGPLKTAAVLTCLDGPVPADTFRPSYCGPTDRLRRAGDLHRELLPTVPRVEHTPELSLYERIFQRPWLD
;
A
#
# COMPACT_ATOMS: atom_id res chain seq x y z
N MET A 1 -64.46 -22.43 34.29
CA MET A 1 -64.22 -22.04 35.68
C MET A 1 -64.29 -23.27 36.57
N ILE A 2 -63.14 -23.84 36.93
CA ILE A 2 -62.83 -24.49 38.22
C ILE A 2 -61.34 -24.20 38.44
N ASN A 3 -61.00 -23.76 39.65
CA ASN A 3 -59.76 -23.06 40.00
C ASN A 3 -58.86 -23.91 40.91
N ALA A 4 -57.60 -23.47 41.02
CA ALA A 4 -56.56 -23.70 42.02
C ALA A 4 -56.67 -24.82 43.08
N ALA A 5 -55.55 -25.54 43.21
CA ALA A 5 -54.94 -26.07 44.43
C ALA A 5 -55.52 -27.35 45.06
N GLN A 6 -54.75 -28.45 44.96
CA GLN A 6 -54.59 -29.48 45.99
C GLN A 6 -53.22 -30.16 45.77
N LEU A 7 -52.19 -29.73 46.51
CA LEU A 7 -51.62 -30.39 47.70
C LEU A 7 -50.84 -31.67 47.36
N ALA A 8 -49.50 -31.62 47.25
CA ALA A 8 -48.51 -31.65 48.34
C ALA A 8 -48.22 -33.08 48.85
N GLN A 9 -46.97 -33.56 48.70
CA GLN A 9 -46.15 -34.23 49.75
C GLN A 9 -44.77 -34.68 49.18
N VAL A 10 -43.67 -34.04 49.60
CA VAL A 10 -42.60 -34.50 50.54
C VAL A 10 -41.67 -35.62 50.00
N ARG A 11 -40.38 -35.25 49.85
CA ARG A 11 -39.11 -35.99 49.57
C ARG A 11 -38.88 -37.20 50.55
N PRO A 12 -37.88 -38.15 50.42
CA PRO A 12 -36.53 -37.94 49.86
C PRO A 12 -35.71 -39.15 49.27
N LEU A 13 -34.56 -38.82 48.66
CA LEU A 13 -33.22 -39.48 48.67
C LEU A 13 -32.96 -40.93 48.13
N VAL A 14 -32.23 -40.96 47.00
CA VAL A 14 -31.00 -41.74 46.67
C VAL A 14 -30.97 -43.26 46.85
N LEU A 15 -30.84 -43.98 45.72
CA LEU A 15 -30.09 -45.24 45.64
C LEU A 15 -29.43 -45.44 44.25
N VAL A 16 -28.13 -45.14 44.22
CA VAL A 16 -27.02 -45.90 43.60
C VAL A 16 -27.28 -46.71 42.32
N LEU A 17 -26.76 -46.17 41.20
CA LEU A 17 -25.89 -46.79 40.19
C LEU A 17 -26.12 -48.28 39.81
N LEU A 18 -26.64 -48.53 38.60
CA LEU A 18 -26.12 -49.61 37.75
C LEU A 18 -26.24 -49.25 36.26
N MET A 19 -25.13 -49.43 35.57
CA MET A 19 -24.86 -49.08 34.17
C MET A 19 -25.58 -50.00 33.16
N LEU A 20 -26.02 -49.44 32.03
CA LEU A 20 -25.43 -49.61 30.68
C LEU A 20 -26.47 -49.45 29.55
N SER A 21 -26.06 -48.65 28.57
CA SER A 21 -26.52 -48.59 27.17
C SER A 21 -27.89 -47.99 26.86
N LEU A 22 -27.92 -46.75 26.34
CA LEU A 22 -28.11 -46.49 24.90
C LEU A 22 -28.03 -44.97 24.60
N GLY A 23 -27.16 -44.59 23.67
CA GLY A 23 -27.37 -43.45 22.76
C GLY A 23 -27.16 -42.04 23.30
N ALA A 24 -25.92 -41.64 23.58
CA ALA A 24 -25.55 -40.23 23.52
C ALA A 24 -25.46 -39.81 22.04
N ALA A 25 -26.48 -39.13 21.53
CA ALA A 25 -26.37 -38.38 20.29
C ALA A 25 -25.36 -37.24 20.52
N ARG A 26 -24.11 -37.46 20.11
CA ARG A 26 -23.14 -36.37 19.93
C ARG A 26 -23.67 -35.51 18.80
N ALA A 27 -24.13 -34.30 19.13
CA ALA A 27 -24.15 -33.23 18.16
C ALA A 27 -22.72 -33.07 17.63
N MET A 28 -22.49 -33.49 16.39
CA MET A 28 -21.32 -33.05 15.65
C MET A 28 -21.55 -31.57 15.37
N ALA A 29 -21.14 -30.73 16.31
CA ALA A 29 -20.69 -29.40 15.94
C ALA A 29 -19.53 -29.64 14.98
N THR A 30 -19.79 -29.42 13.69
CA THR A 30 -18.71 -29.14 12.76
C THR A 30 -18.03 -27.90 13.30
N GLU A 31 -16.95 -28.09 14.07
CA GLU A 31 -15.91 -27.09 14.18
C GLU A 31 -15.52 -26.79 12.75
N ASP A 32 -16.00 -25.66 12.24
CA ASP A 32 -15.46 -25.05 11.04
C ASP A 32 -13.97 -24.93 11.28
N ALA A 33 -13.21 -25.78 10.59
CA ALA A 33 -11.77 -25.66 10.51
C ALA A 33 -11.47 -24.22 10.08
N PRO A 34 -10.52 -23.54 10.74
CA PRO A 34 -10.21 -22.17 10.38
C PRO A 34 -9.75 -22.18 8.93
N VAL A 35 -10.39 -21.38 8.08
CA VAL A 35 -9.92 -21.11 6.73
C VAL A 35 -8.49 -20.57 6.86
N ALA A 36 -7.52 -21.41 6.52
CA ALA A 36 -6.12 -21.05 6.45
C ALA A 36 -5.95 -19.95 5.40
N GLY A 37 -5.60 -18.73 5.82
CA GLY A 37 -5.24 -17.67 4.87
C GLY A 37 -5.55 -16.23 5.26
N ALA A 38 -6.31 -15.98 6.33
CA ALA A 38 -6.36 -14.63 6.89
C ALA A 38 -5.04 -14.39 7.64
N ALA A 39 -4.01 -13.93 6.93
CA ALA A 39 -2.80 -13.42 7.55
C ALA A 39 -3.22 -12.47 8.67
N ARG A 40 -3.03 -12.89 9.93
CA ARG A 40 -3.16 -12.01 11.08
C ARG A 40 -2.37 -10.76 10.71
N ARG A 41 -3.01 -9.59 10.80
CA ARG A 41 -2.33 -8.29 10.75
C ARG A 41 -1.05 -8.49 11.56
N PRO A 42 0.15 -8.50 10.94
CA PRO A 42 1.37 -8.54 11.72
C PRO A 42 1.20 -7.37 12.68
N GLU A 43 1.33 -7.64 13.97
CA GLU A 43 1.33 -6.59 14.97
C GLU A 43 2.22 -5.48 14.43
N ALA A 44 1.68 -4.26 14.39
CA ALA A 44 2.28 -3.07 13.84
C ALA A 44 3.71 -2.93 14.39
N ALA A 45 4.67 -3.57 13.72
CA ALA A 45 6.05 -3.58 14.12
C ALA A 45 6.47 -2.12 14.10
N GLN A 46 7.04 -1.64 15.21
CA GLN A 46 7.55 -0.28 15.33
C GLN A 46 8.44 -0.02 14.12
N LEU A 47 7.91 0.77 13.17
CA LEU A 47 8.62 1.08 11.95
C LEU A 47 9.94 1.74 12.33
N PRO A 48 11.04 1.43 11.63
CA PRO A 48 12.30 2.08 11.90
C PRO A 48 12.14 3.59 11.79
N LEU A 49 12.61 4.30 12.81
CA LEU A 49 12.76 5.74 12.77
C LEU A 49 13.92 6.09 11.84
N GLN A 50 13.68 6.95 10.87
CA GLN A 50 14.70 7.40 9.92
C GLN A 50 14.63 8.91 9.74
N ASP A 51 15.80 9.54 9.57
CA ASP A 51 15.91 10.97 9.28
C ASP A 51 15.79 11.28 7.78
N ALA A 52 15.90 10.26 6.93
CA ALA A 52 15.75 10.38 5.49
C ALA A 52 15.39 9.03 4.86
N VAL A 53 14.82 9.09 3.65
CA VAL A 53 14.62 7.91 2.79
C VAL A 53 15.09 8.21 1.39
N SER A 54 15.68 7.21 0.74
CA SER A 54 16.22 7.31 -0.61
C SER A 54 15.63 6.25 -1.53
N GLN A 55 15.10 6.69 -2.68
CA GLN A 55 14.52 5.83 -3.69
C GLN A 55 14.86 6.34 -5.09
N TYR A 56 15.44 5.47 -5.92
CA TYR A 56 15.81 5.78 -7.31
C TYR A 56 16.72 7.02 -7.50
N GLY A 57 17.51 7.36 -6.48
CA GLY A 57 18.39 8.54 -6.49
C GLY A 57 17.73 9.82 -5.97
N ILE A 58 16.45 9.75 -5.58
CA ILE A 58 15.74 10.82 -4.87
C ILE A 58 15.86 10.55 -3.38
N THR A 59 16.27 11.56 -2.62
CA THR A 59 16.33 11.49 -1.15
C THR A 59 15.46 12.57 -0.55
N TRP A 60 14.50 12.19 0.29
CA TRP A 60 13.75 13.10 1.14
C TRP A 60 14.36 13.08 2.54
N THR A 61 14.79 14.23 3.03
CA THR A 61 15.30 14.39 4.41
C THR A 61 14.22 15.02 5.26
N PHE A 62 13.98 14.47 6.44
CA PHE A 62 12.96 14.93 7.38
C PHE A 62 13.55 15.95 8.37
N THR A 63 12.70 16.74 9.00
CA THR A 63 13.14 17.64 10.09
C THR A 63 13.46 16.88 11.38
N GLU A 64 12.84 15.72 11.57
CA GLU A 64 12.95 14.84 12.75
C GLU A 64 12.91 13.39 12.27
N SER A 65 13.36 12.44 13.09
CA SER A 65 13.26 11.01 12.75
C SER A 65 11.80 10.58 12.70
N VAL A 66 11.36 9.98 11.59
CA VAL A 66 9.97 9.55 11.38
C VAL A 66 9.85 8.04 11.21
N PRO A 67 8.74 7.41 11.60
CA PRO A 67 8.52 5.99 11.34
C PRO A 67 8.31 5.74 9.85
N VAL A 68 9.13 4.88 9.26
CA VAL A 68 9.14 4.61 7.81
C VAL A 68 8.80 3.15 7.52
N GLY A 69 7.84 2.94 6.63
CA GLY A 69 7.50 1.62 6.11
C GLY A 69 7.63 1.53 4.59
N ARG A 70 7.35 0.34 4.05
CA ARG A 70 7.32 0.08 2.61
C ARG A 70 6.04 -0.63 2.21
N PHE A 71 5.49 -0.26 1.07
CA PHE A 71 4.42 -1.01 0.41
C PHE A 71 4.96 -2.28 -0.25
N VAL A 72 4.06 -3.19 -0.62
CA VAL A 72 4.40 -4.42 -1.34
C VAL A 72 5.08 -4.17 -2.69
N THR A 73 4.89 -2.98 -3.28
CA THR A 73 5.55 -2.51 -4.51
C THR A 73 6.94 -1.95 -4.27
N GLY A 74 7.38 -1.81 -3.02
CA GLY A 74 8.68 -1.30 -2.62
C GLY A 74 8.75 0.21 -2.37
N ASP A 75 7.71 0.96 -2.74
CA ASP A 75 7.61 2.40 -2.45
C ASP A 75 7.55 2.67 -0.95
N TYR A 76 8.13 3.79 -0.52
CA TYR A 76 8.15 4.20 0.88
C TYR A 76 6.85 4.90 1.32
N TYR A 77 6.50 4.69 2.58
CA TYR A 77 5.55 5.55 3.30
C TYR A 77 6.13 5.98 4.65
N VAL A 78 5.64 7.11 5.14
CA VAL A 78 5.87 7.62 6.51
C VAL A 78 4.57 7.58 7.30
N VAL A 79 4.68 7.54 8.63
CA VAL A 79 3.51 7.53 9.53
C VAL A 79 3.43 8.80 10.36
N GLY A 80 2.24 9.41 10.39
CA GLY A 80 1.95 10.66 11.10
C GLY A 80 2.31 11.92 10.30
N PRO A 81 1.97 13.12 10.81
CA PRO A 81 2.41 14.36 10.18
C PRO A 81 3.94 14.41 10.08
N VAL A 82 4.45 14.76 8.91
CA VAL A 82 5.90 14.81 8.63
C VAL A 82 6.25 16.12 7.94
N THR A 83 7.40 16.69 8.27
CA THR A 83 7.97 17.81 7.52
C THR A 83 9.21 17.35 6.77
N ILE A 84 9.17 17.46 5.44
CA ILE A 84 10.34 17.29 4.58
C ILE A 84 11.18 18.56 4.68
N LYS A 85 12.40 18.43 5.20
CA LYS A 85 13.38 19.50 5.32
C LYS A 85 14.02 19.83 3.97
N SER A 86 14.37 18.82 3.19
CA SER A 86 15.01 18.99 1.88
C SER A 86 14.83 17.76 1.00
N ILE A 87 15.00 17.97 -0.31
CA ILE A 87 14.96 16.92 -1.33
C ILE A 87 16.26 16.99 -2.13
N SER A 88 16.88 15.83 -2.37
CA SER A 88 18.06 15.69 -3.22
C SER A 88 17.75 14.77 -4.41
N PRO A 89 18.12 15.15 -5.66
CA PRO A 89 18.68 16.44 -6.03
C PRO A 89 17.68 17.59 -5.80
N ALA A 90 18.21 18.77 -5.52
CA ALA A 90 17.38 19.95 -5.32
C ALA A 90 16.72 20.39 -6.64
N ALA A 91 15.50 20.93 -6.54
CA ALA A 91 14.85 21.59 -7.66
C ALA A 91 15.66 22.84 -8.04
N GLN A 92 16.02 22.96 -9.33
CA GLN A 92 16.81 24.09 -9.82
C GLN A 92 16.47 24.37 -11.28
N ASN A 93 16.29 25.65 -11.62
CA ASN A 93 16.05 26.10 -13.00
C ASN A 93 14.89 25.36 -13.68
N GLY A 94 13.81 25.10 -12.93
CA GLY A 94 12.65 24.37 -13.44
C GLY A 94 12.86 22.87 -13.64
N GLN A 95 13.90 22.26 -13.07
CA GLN A 95 14.18 20.82 -13.15
C GLN A 95 14.17 20.18 -11.75
N ASN A 96 14.07 18.85 -11.70
CA ASN A 96 14.00 18.05 -10.46
C ASN A 96 12.86 18.48 -9.52
N GLY A 97 11.73 18.86 -10.09
CA GLY A 97 10.59 19.37 -9.34
C GLY A 97 9.90 18.29 -8.50
N SER A 98 9.13 18.77 -7.52
CA SER A 98 8.28 17.95 -6.68
C SER A 98 6.88 18.55 -6.60
N MET A 99 5.87 17.73 -6.38
CA MET A 99 4.47 18.14 -6.25
C MET A 99 3.82 17.41 -5.08
N LEU A 100 3.21 18.17 -4.18
CA LEU A 100 2.39 17.63 -3.10
C LEU A 100 0.97 17.49 -3.64
N ASN A 101 0.42 16.27 -3.56
CA ASN A 101 -0.90 15.91 -4.08
C ASN A 101 -1.13 16.40 -5.52
N PRO A 102 -0.37 15.90 -6.52
CA PRO A 102 -0.53 16.30 -7.90
C PRO A 102 -2.01 16.27 -8.37
N PRO A 103 -2.42 17.23 -9.20
CA PRO A 103 -3.74 17.22 -9.80
C PRO A 103 -3.91 16.02 -10.72
N THR A 104 -5.15 15.72 -11.07
CA THR A 104 -5.52 14.67 -12.02
C THR A 104 -5.67 15.21 -13.45
N ASP A 105 -5.07 16.36 -13.74
CA ASP A 105 -5.03 16.98 -15.07
C ASP A 105 -3.62 16.88 -15.67
N SER A 106 -3.41 17.44 -16.86
CA SER A 106 -2.12 17.36 -17.57
C SER A 106 -1.08 18.39 -17.09
N LYS A 107 -1.29 19.05 -15.94
CA LYS A 107 -0.33 20.04 -15.44
C LYS A 107 0.68 19.41 -14.48
N SER A 108 1.93 19.87 -14.55
CA SER A 108 2.96 19.42 -13.62
C SER A 108 4.01 20.48 -13.35
N ALA A 109 4.78 20.30 -12.27
CA ALA A 109 5.91 21.15 -11.91
C ALA A 109 7.25 20.39 -11.87
N TYR A 110 7.32 19.20 -12.48
CA TYR A 110 8.51 18.34 -12.41
C TYR A 110 9.68 18.85 -13.25
N ASP A 111 9.37 19.31 -14.47
CA ASP A 111 10.36 19.83 -15.41
C ASP A 111 9.73 20.87 -16.35
N SER A 112 10.38 22.02 -16.50
CA SER A 112 9.88 23.15 -17.30
C SER A 112 9.81 22.87 -18.80
N ARG A 113 10.40 21.77 -19.27
CA ARG A 113 10.31 21.30 -20.65
C ARG A 113 9.05 20.47 -20.92
N ILE A 114 8.30 20.08 -19.87
CA ILE A 114 7.05 19.33 -20.01
C ILE A 114 5.95 20.26 -20.51
N ARG A 115 5.18 19.79 -21.51
CA ARG A 115 3.98 20.50 -21.96
C ARG A 115 2.98 20.56 -20.82
N GLY A 116 2.49 21.75 -20.49
CA GLY A 116 1.62 21.94 -19.33
C GLY A 116 2.37 22.20 -18.02
N TYR A 117 3.67 22.52 -18.10
CA TYR A 117 4.42 22.97 -16.93
C TYR A 117 3.75 24.17 -16.25
N ASP A 118 3.55 24.06 -14.95
CA ASP A 118 3.01 25.10 -14.08
C ASP A 118 3.85 25.17 -12.81
N ALA A 119 4.72 26.18 -12.72
CA ALA A 119 5.60 26.39 -11.57
C ALA A 119 4.83 26.60 -10.26
N ALA A 120 3.56 27.01 -10.30
CA ALA A 120 2.76 27.20 -9.09
C ALA A 120 2.41 25.87 -8.39
N LEU A 121 2.52 24.75 -9.09
CA LEU A 121 2.30 23.42 -8.50
C LEU A 121 3.55 22.87 -7.78
N ALA A 122 4.69 23.58 -7.84
CA ALA A 122 5.93 23.12 -7.23
C ALA A 122 5.85 23.12 -5.69
N ALA A 123 6.06 21.95 -5.08
CA ALA A 123 6.24 21.83 -3.65
C ALA A 123 7.70 22.18 -3.28
N THR A 124 7.88 23.28 -2.54
CA THR A 124 9.19 23.76 -2.11
C THR A 124 9.41 23.47 -0.62
N ALA A 125 10.59 22.96 -0.27
CA ALA A 125 10.94 22.66 1.12
C ALA A 125 11.05 23.93 1.99
N PRO A 126 10.62 23.89 3.27
CA PRO A 126 10.09 22.71 3.97
C PRO A 126 8.64 22.36 3.56
N ILE A 127 8.37 21.09 3.29
CA ILE A 127 7.04 20.59 2.88
C ILE A 127 6.40 19.88 4.06
N ARG A 128 5.25 20.36 4.51
CA ARG A 128 4.44 19.67 5.53
C ARG A 128 3.49 18.69 4.85
N MET A 129 3.58 17.43 5.23
CA MET A 129 2.69 16.35 4.83
C MET A 129 1.83 15.93 6.01
N LYS A 130 0.53 15.72 5.77
CA LYS A 130 -0.41 15.08 6.71
C LYS A 130 -0.83 13.71 6.17
N PRO A 131 -1.35 12.81 7.03
CA PRO A 131 -1.92 11.56 6.57
C PRO A 131 -2.90 11.74 5.41
N GLY A 132 -2.76 10.92 4.37
CA GLY A 132 -3.47 11.02 3.10
C GLY A 132 -2.72 11.78 2.01
N ASP A 133 -1.66 12.52 2.34
CA ASP A 133 -0.85 13.22 1.33
C ASP A 133 0.10 12.27 0.59
N SER A 134 0.37 12.59 -0.66
CA SER A 134 1.42 11.99 -1.49
C SER A 134 2.34 13.10 -2.03
N LEU A 135 3.65 12.92 -1.85
CA LEU A 135 4.67 13.78 -2.43
C LEU A 135 5.34 13.02 -3.58
N VAL A 136 5.18 13.54 -4.80
CA VAL A 136 5.86 13.02 -5.98
C VAL A 136 7.08 13.89 -6.26
N SER A 137 8.24 13.27 -6.38
CA SER A 137 9.49 13.96 -6.72
C SER A 137 10.09 13.33 -7.96
N ALA A 138 10.70 14.14 -8.82
CA ALA A 138 11.28 13.70 -10.06
C ALA A 138 12.76 14.07 -10.18
N ILE A 139 13.49 13.33 -11.00
CA ILE A 139 14.82 13.71 -11.48
C ILE A 139 14.72 13.90 -12.98
N SER A 140 15.24 15.04 -13.44
CA SER A 140 15.31 15.38 -14.86
C SER A 140 16.53 14.74 -15.53
N HIS A 141 16.43 14.49 -16.83
CA HIS A 141 17.60 14.26 -17.67
C HIS A 141 18.40 15.54 -17.85
N ALA A 142 19.73 15.45 -17.76
CA ALA A 142 20.65 16.59 -17.85
C ALA A 142 20.62 17.28 -19.23
N SER A 143 20.31 16.54 -20.31
CA SER A 143 20.16 17.06 -21.65
C SER A 143 18.77 16.72 -22.21
N GLY A 144 18.26 17.56 -23.10
CA GLY A 144 17.09 17.22 -23.93
C GLY A 144 17.56 16.27 -25.04
N GLY A 145 17.38 14.97 -24.84
CA GLY A 145 17.76 13.95 -25.81
C GLY A 145 16.72 12.83 -25.82
N ARG A 146 16.84 11.92 -26.80
CA ARG A 146 16.06 10.70 -26.78
C ARG A 146 16.70 9.69 -25.83
N HIS A 147 15.88 8.97 -25.07
CA HIS A 147 16.32 8.02 -24.06
C HIS A 147 15.61 6.69 -24.27
N LYS A 148 16.30 5.57 -24.04
CA LYS A 148 15.67 4.25 -24.13
C LYS A 148 14.51 4.16 -23.16
N HIS A 149 13.34 3.82 -23.68
CA HIS A 149 12.16 3.57 -22.86
C HIS A 149 12.36 2.28 -22.06
N VAL A 150 11.84 2.22 -20.82
CA VAL A 150 11.92 0.99 -20.00
C VAL A 150 11.07 -0.13 -20.60
N TYR A 151 9.93 0.26 -21.19
CA TYR A 151 9.09 -0.65 -21.96
C TYR A 151 9.70 -0.93 -23.35
N PRO A 152 9.86 -2.20 -23.75
CA PRO A 152 10.63 -2.58 -24.94
C PRO A 152 9.96 -2.26 -26.28
N HIS A 153 8.66 -1.99 -26.29
CA HIS A 153 7.90 -1.70 -27.51
C HIS A 153 7.90 -0.21 -27.90
N PHE A 154 8.26 0.70 -26.99
CA PHE A 154 8.31 2.11 -27.35
C PHE A 154 9.66 2.45 -27.98
N GLU A 155 9.62 3.28 -29.03
CA GLU A 155 10.82 3.96 -29.48
C GLU A 155 11.40 4.82 -28.34
N GLU A 156 12.60 5.37 -28.54
CA GLU A 156 13.23 6.21 -27.55
C GLU A 156 12.31 7.39 -27.13
N SER A 157 12.16 7.58 -25.82
CA SER A 157 11.38 8.65 -25.20
C SER A 157 12.10 10.00 -25.32
N GLY A 158 11.38 11.04 -25.69
CA GLY A 158 11.84 12.44 -25.60
C GLY A 158 11.45 13.12 -24.28
N GLY A 159 10.89 12.38 -23.32
CA GLY A 159 10.45 12.94 -22.04
C GLY A 159 11.63 13.45 -21.22
N PRO A 160 11.51 14.62 -20.56
CA PRO A 160 12.62 15.23 -19.84
C PRO A 160 12.89 14.57 -18.47
N LEU A 161 12.02 13.66 -18.02
CA LEU A 161 12.17 12.98 -16.71
C LEU A 161 12.94 11.67 -16.84
N LYS A 162 13.95 11.51 -16.00
CA LYS A 162 14.76 10.29 -15.85
C LYS A 162 14.12 9.28 -14.92
N THR A 163 13.51 9.77 -13.84
CA THR A 163 12.81 8.93 -12.86
C THR A 163 11.87 9.80 -12.03
N ALA A 164 10.90 9.15 -11.38
CA ALA A 164 10.13 9.71 -10.29
C ALA A 164 9.99 8.69 -9.17
N ALA A 165 9.66 9.17 -7.98
CA ALA A 165 9.32 8.35 -6.82
C ALA A 165 8.23 9.05 -6.01
N VAL A 166 7.46 8.25 -5.26
CA VAL A 166 6.34 8.74 -4.46
C VAL A 166 6.62 8.43 -3.00
N LEU A 167 6.51 9.45 -2.15
CA LEU A 167 6.47 9.30 -0.70
C LEU A 167 5.03 9.50 -0.24
N THR A 168 4.45 8.48 0.39
CA THR A 168 3.06 8.56 0.92
C THR A 168 3.08 8.80 2.43
N CYS A 169 2.19 9.65 2.93
CA CYS A 169 2.00 9.85 4.37
C CYS A 169 0.73 9.14 4.85
N LEU A 170 0.85 8.23 5.81
CA LEU A 170 -0.25 7.45 6.38
C LEU A 170 -0.51 7.83 7.84
N ASP A 171 -1.71 7.53 8.34
CA ASP A 171 -2.08 7.73 9.74
C ASP A 171 -1.49 6.66 10.67
N GLY A 172 -1.21 5.47 10.13
CA GLY A 172 -0.64 4.34 10.83
C GLY A 172 0.12 3.38 9.90
N PRO A 173 0.89 2.43 10.47
CA PRO A 173 1.52 1.37 9.71
C PRO A 173 0.47 0.44 9.09
N VAL A 174 0.79 -0.10 7.92
CA VAL A 174 -0.09 -0.99 7.14
C VAL A 174 0.53 -2.38 6.97
N PRO A 175 -0.29 -3.43 6.74
CA PRO A 175 0.21 -4.76 6.43
C PRO A 175 1.24 -4.76 5.30
N ALA A 176 2.25 -5.63 5.38
CA ALA A 176 3.37 -5.68 4.42
C ALA A 176 2.93 -5.98 2.97
N ASP A 177 1.74 -6.56 2.78
CA ASP A 177 1.17 -6.87 1.49
C ASP A 177 0.29 -5.74 0.92
N THR A 178 0.30 -4.56 1.53
CA THR A 178 -0.47 -3.39 1.09
C THR A 178 0.16 -2.74 -0.14
N PHE A 179 -0.64 -2.48 -1.18
CA PHE A 179 -0.24 -1.70 -2.35
C PHE A 179 -0.20 -0.20 -2.02
N ARG A 180 0.74 0.51 -2.65
CA ARG A 180 0.75 1.99 -2.62
C ARG A 180 -0.58 2.52 -3.18
N PRO A 181 -1.24 3.49 -2.54
CA PRO A 181 -2.42 4.15 -3.10
C PRO A 181 -2.07 4.99 -4.34
N SER A 182 -3.08 5.53 -5.03
CA SER A 182 -2.83 6.55 -6.07
C SER A 182 -2.02 7.72 -5.49
N TYR A 183 -1.11 8.28 -6.28
CA TYR A 183 -0.38 9.50 -5.87
C TYR A 183 -1.13 10.78 -6.24
N CYS A 184 -2.17 10.68 -7.08
CA CYS A 184 -3.01 11.79 -7.52
C CYS A 184 -4.47 11.53 -7.14
N GLY A 185 -5.19 12.61 -6.81
CA GLY A 185 -6.57 12.54 -6.38
C GLY A 185 -6.78 11.93 -4.98
N PRO A 186 -8.03 11.90 -4.48
CA PRO A 186 -8.35 11.32 -3.19
C PRO A 186 -8.15 9.80 -3.21
N THR A 187 -7.59 9.25 -2.11
CA THR A 187 -7.48 7.80 -1.91
C THR A 187 -8.12 7.42 -0.59
N ASP A 188 -9.26 6.75 -0.65
CA ASP A 188 -10.06 6.34 0.51
C ASP A 188 -9.84 4.87 0.89
N ARG A 189 -9.23 4.08 -0.01
CA ARG A 189 -9.09 2.64 0.18
C ARG A 189 -7.73 2.09 -0.23
N LEU A 190 -7.01 1.57 0.77
CA LEU A 190 -5.84 0.74 0.56
C LEU A 190 -6.23 -0.67 0.10
N ARG A 191 -5.46 -1.24 -0.83
CA ARG A 191 -5.66 -2.58 -1.37
C ARG A 191 -4.50 -3.47 -0.92
N ARG A 192 -4.75 -4.75 -0.68
CA ARG A 192 -3.71 -5.69 -0.30
C ARG A 192 -3.59 -6.84 -1.29
N ALA A 193 -2.37 -7.36 -1.42
CA ALA A 193 -2.12 -8.51 -2.26
C ALA A 193 -2.82 -9.76 -1.74
N GLY A 194 -3.03 -9.89 -0.43
CA GLY A 194 -3.82 -10.99 0.17
C GLY A 194 -5.31 -10.96 -0.18
N ASP A 195 -5.85 -9.80 -0.58
CA ASP A 195 -7.26 -9.66 -0.98
C ASP A 195 -7.49 -10.02 -2.47
N LEU A 196 -6.44 -10.43 -3.19
CA LEU A 196 -6.55 -10.85 -4.59
C LEU A 196 -7.05 -12.29 -4.68
N HIS A 197 -8.16 -12.48 -5.40
CA HIS A 197 -8.77 -13.77 -5.72
C HIS A 197 -7.95 -14.57 -6.75
N ARG A 198 -6.74 -15.00 -6.37
CA ARG A 198 -5.82 -15.73 -7.25
C ARG A 198 -6.36 -17.09 -7.67
N GLU A 199 -7.26 -17.67 -6.89
CA GLU A 199 -8.00 -18.89 -7.19
C GLU A 199 -8.88 -18.77 -8.44
N LEU A 200 -9.25 -17.56 -8.84
CA LEU A 200 -10.00 -17.31 -10.07
C LEU A 200 -9.10 -17.20 -11.32
N LEU A 201 -7.77 -17.11 -11.14
CA LEU A 201 -6.85 -16.98 -12.27
C LEU A 201 -6.72 -18.34 -12.98
N PRO A 202 -6.86 -18.38 -14.32
CA PRO A 202 -6.69 -19.62 -15.07
C PRO A 202 -5.24 -20.09 -14.94
N THR A 203 -5.06 -21.39 -14.67
CA THR A 203 -3.74 -22.01 -14.74
C THR A 203 -3.48 -22.37 -16.20
N VAL A 204 -2.66 -21.56 -16.87
CA VAL A 204 -2.24 -21.79 -18.26
C VAL A 204 -0.78 -22.22 -18.31
N PRO A 205 -0.42 -23.18 -19.19
CA PRO A 205 0.98 -23.52 -19.39
C PRO A 205 1.74 -22.30 -19.95
N ARG A 206 2.99 -22.13 -19.51
CA ARG A 206 3.88 -21.13 -20.09
C ARG A 206 4.10 -21.46 -21.57
N VAL A 207 3.82 -20.51 -22.46
CA VAL A 207 4.02 -20.68 -23.90
C VAL A 207 5.42 -20.22 -24.33
N GLU A 208 5.85 -20.66 -25.51
CA GLU A 208 7.08 -20.17 -26.13
C GLU A 208 7.06 -18.62 -26.21
N HIS A 209 8.20 -18.00 -25.93
CA HIS A 209 8.36 -16.53 -25.86
C HIS A 209 7.56 -15.80 -24.77
N THR A 210 7.00 -16.50 -23.76
CA THR A 210 6.45 -15.82 -22.57
C THR A 210 7.55 -14.95 -21.93
N PRO A 211 7.37 -13.63 -21.79
CA PRO A 211 8.41 -12.76 -21.27
C PRO A 211 8.73 -13.08 -19.80
N GLU A 212 9.96 -12.81 -19.39
CA GLU A 212 10.38 -12.96 -17.99
C GLU A 212 9.63 -11.96 -17.08
N LEU A 213 9.17 -12.42 -15.92
CA LEU A 213 8.48 -11.53 -14.96
C LEU A 213 9.36 -10.36 -14.51
N SER A 214 10.67 -10.56 -14.43
CA SER A 214 11.65 -9.52 -14.07
C SER A 214 11.65 -8.32 -15.03
N LEU A 215 11.30 -8.53 -16.31
CA LEU A 215 11.10 -7.44 -17.27
C LEU A 215 9.94 -6.55 -16.83
N TYR A 216 8.80 -7.16 -16.45
CA TYR A 216 7.62 -6.43 -16.03
C TYR A 216 7.77 -5.82 -14.63
N GLU A 217 8.44 -6.50 -13.71
CA GLU A 217 8.84 -5.92 -12.44
C GLU A 217 9.63 -4.63 -12.67
N ARG A 218 10.60 -4.63 -13.59
CA ARG A 218 11.38 -3.43 -13.92
C ARG A 218 10.52 -2.32 -14.55
N ILE A 219 9.57 -2.68 -15.42
CA ILE A 219 8.64 -1.76 -16.07
C ILE A 219 7.72 -1.07 -15.05
N PHE A 220 7.20 -1.81 -14.07
CA PHE A 220 6.24 -1.31 -13.08
C PHE A 220 6.86 -0.90 -11.74
N GLN A 221 8.18 -1.03 -11.58
CA GLN A 221 8.91 -0.65 -10.37
C GLN A 221 8.82 0.85 -10.06
N ARG A 222 8.55 1.69 -11.06
CA ARG A 222 8.50 3.16 -10.92
C ARG A 222 7.12 3.68 -11.28
N PRO A 223 6.68 4.80 -10.69
CA PRO A 223 5.47 5.46 -11.13
C PRO A 223 5.59 5.90 -12.59
N TRP A 224 4.50 5.70 -13.33
CA TRP A 224 4.33 6.22 -14.67
C TRP A 224 3.63 7.56 -14.54
N LEU A 225 4.35 8.64 -14.90
CA LEU A 225 3.81 9.99 -14.92
C LEU A 225 3.48 10.30 -16.39
N ASP A 226 2.20 10.23 -16.72
CA ASP A 226 1.67 10.54 -18.06
C ASP A 226 1.37 12.04 -18.23
#